data_AF-A0A6J5Z3V2-F1
#
_entry.id   AF-A0A6J5Z3V2-F1
#
_cell.length_a   1.000
_cell.length_b   1.000
_cell.length_c   1.000
_cell.angle_alpha   90.00
_cell.angle_beta   90.00
_cell.angle_gamma   90.00
#
_symmetry.space_group_name_H-M   'P 1'
#
loop_
_entity.id
_entity.type
_entity.pdbx_description
1 polymer ?
#
loop_
_entity_poly.entity_id
_entity_poly.type
_entity_poly.pdbx_seq_one_letter_code
_entity_poly.pdbx_strand_id
1 'polypeptide(L)'
;MDKPELIARVLQADQRGLTMIFCRTKRTASNLTDDLISRGFACAAVHGDLGQGAREQALRAFRSGKIDVLVATDVAARGIDVADVTHVINYECPEDDKTYVHRIGRTGRAGNTGVAITLVDWPDMARWQMINKTLGLPFHDPLETYSSSDHVYTGLNISRDVKGQLPNAQRTRAGLGAEQLEDLGGAKPRNKSPKSGTASGARGSAQRDGKRSGQRDTRTSAAPKSDVPARQRDTAKKSSEGTRQRTRTRGQGQEPTQS
;
A
#
# COMPACT_ATOMS: atom_id res chain seq x y z
N MET A 1 14.24 7.22 -10.99
CA MET A 1 14.63 7.34 -9.57
C MET A 1 14.30 6.04 -8.86
N ASP A 2 15.25 5.40 -8.18
CA ASP A 2 14.95 4.25 -7.31
C ASP A 2 14.51 4.77 -5.93
N LYS A 3 13.22 5.06 -5.82
CA LYS A 3 12.63 5.56 -4.57
C LYS A 3 12.71 4.52 -3.43
N PRO A 4 12.40 3.23 -3.62
CA PRO A 4 12.52 2.24 -2.55
C PRO A 4 13.95 2.10 -1.99
N GLU A 5 14.99 2.07 -2.84
CA GLU A 5 16.39 2.06 -2.39
C GLU A 5 16.76 3.34 -1.62
N LEU A 6 16.30 4.52 -2.08
CA LEU A 6 16.51 5.78 -1.35
C LEU A 6 15.83 5.75 0.03
N ILE A 7 14.55 5.34 0.10
CA ILE A 7 13.81 5.19 1.36
C ILE A 7 14.55 4.24 2.30
N ALA A 8 15.01 3.09 1.81
CA ALA A 8 15.75 2.12 2.62
C ALA A 8 17.07 2.67 3.18
N ARG A 9 17.75 3.59 2.48
CA ARG A 9 18.95 4.29 3.00
C ARG A 9 18.56 5.37 4.02
N VAL A 10 17.51 6.14 3.77
CA VAL A 10 16.95 7.13 4.74
C VAL A 10 16.47 6.45 6.03
N LEU A 11 15.92 5.24 5.92
CA LEU A 11 15.56 4.39 7.07
C LEU A 11 16.77 3.81 7.82
N GLN A 12 18.00 4.21 7.47
CA GLN A 12 19.24 3.94 8.20
C GLN A 12 19.99 5.23 8.59
N ALA A 13 19.32 6.39 8.54
CA ALA A 13 19.82 7.64 9.13
C ALA A 13 20.02 7.51 10.65
N ASP A 14 21.06 8.17 11.16
CA ASP A 14 21.30 8.34 12.59
C ASP A 14 20.16 9.13 13.25
N GLN A 15 19.94 8.92 14.55
CA GLN A 15 18.89 9.57 15.35
C GLN A 15 17.43 9.34 14.85
N ARG A 16 17.22 8.55 13.80
CA ARG A 16 15.89 8.15 13.31
C ARG A 16 15.16 7.24 14.32
N GLY A 17 14.15 7.81 14.96
CA GLY A 17 13.15 7.08 15.74
C GLY A 17 12.00 6.59 14.86
N LEU A 18 10.76 6.78 15.32
CA LEU A 18 9.57 6.44 14.55
C LEU A 18 9.49 7.27 13.25
N THR A 19 9.12 6.63 12.15
CA THR A 19 9.02 7.21 10.80
C THR A 19 7.64 6.97 10.20
N MET A 20 7.03 8.00 9.61
CA MET A 20 5.74 7.88 8.90
C MET A 20 5.90 8.25 7.42
N ILE A 21 5.55 7.33 6.53
CA ILE A 21 5.69 7.47 5.08
C ILE A 21 4.31 7.63 4.45
N PHE A 22 4.10 8.70 3.69
CA PHE A 22 2.84 9.00 3.02
C PHE A 22 2.89 8.67 1.52
N CYS A 23 1.95 7.84 1.08
CA CYS A 23 1.74 7.46 -0.32
C CYS A 23 0.36 7.94 -0.81
N ARG A 24 0.25 8.25 -2.11
CA ARG A 24 -0.99 8.71 -2.74
C ARG A 24 -2.02 7.58 -2.84
N THR A 25 -1.57 6.36 -3.18
CA THR A 25 -2.45 5.21 -3.41
C THR A 25 -2.22 4.09 -2.40
N LYS A 26 -3.29 3.34 -2.12
CA LYS A 26 -3.24 2.12 -1.29
C LYS A 26 -2.24 1.10 -1.84
N ARG A 27 -2.18 0.92 -3.17
CA ARG A 27 -1.27 -0.02 -3.83
C ARG A 27 0.19 0.41 -3.68
N THR A 28 0.47 1.71 -3.77
CA THR A 28 1.82 2.24 -3.48
C THR A 28 2.21 1.92 -2.03
N ALA A 29 1.30 2.12 -1.07
CA ALA A 29 1.56 1.83 0.34
C ALA A 29 1.79 0.34 0.62
N SER A 30 0.98 -0.57 0.05
CA SER A 30 1.20 -2.03 0.17
C SER A 30 2.55 -2.43 -0.43
N ASN A 31 2.78 -2.10 -1.72
CA ASN A 31 4.01 -2.46 -2.43
C ASN A 31 5.28 -1.97 -1.71
N LEU A 32 5.29 -0.74 -1.18
CA LEU A 32 6.42 -0.19 -0.45
C LEU A 32 6.61 -0.87 0.91
N THR A 33 5.52 -1.28 1.57
CA THR A 33 5.59 -2.06 2.81
C THR A 33 6.23 -3.43 2.54
N ASP A 34 5.79 -4.13 1.50
CA ASP A 34 6.30 -5.47 1.15
C ASP A 34 7.80 -5.42 0.75
N ASP A 35 8.21 -4.43 -0.05
CA ASP A 35 9.61 -4.18 -0.39
C ASP A 35 10.45 -3.89 0.88
N LEU A 36 9.99 -3.01 1.76
CA LEU A 36 10.71 -2.69 3.01
C LEU A 36 10.79 -3.87 3.99
N ILE A 37 9.76 -4.72 4.08
CA ILE A 37 9.81 -5.98 4.83
C ILE A 37 10.86 -6.91 4.23
N SER A 38 10.90 -7.06 2.90
CA SER A 38 11.91 -7.90 2.22
C SER A 38 13.35 -7.42 2.48
N ARG A 39 13.54 -6.10 2.57
CA ARG A 39 14.80 -5.43 2.92
C ARG A 39 15.14 -5.52 4.41
N GLY A 40 14.20 -5.94 5.25
CA GLY A 40 14.41 -6.22 6.67
C GLY A 40 13.90 -5.17 7.65
N PHE A 41 13.19 -4.14 7.20
CA PHE A 41 12.62 -3.10 8.07
C PHE A 41 11.33 -3.59 8.73
N ALA A 42 11.15 -3.23 10.00
CA ALA A 42 9.92 -3.54 10.72
C ALA A 42 8.88 -2.45 10.43
N CYS A 43 8.01 -2.71 9.46
CA CYS A 43 7.01 -1.75 8.99
C CYS A 43 5.61 -2.36 8.86
N ALA A 44 4.61 -1.50 8.64
CA ALA A 44 3.25 -1.90 8.29
C ALA A 44 2.56 -0.84 7.42
N ALA A 45 1.62 -1.30 6.59
CA ALA A 45 0.73 -0.43 5.82
C ALA A 45 -0.48 0.01 6.67
N VAL A 46 -1.01 1.21 6.41
CA VAL A 46 -2.31 1.70 6.88
C VAL A 46 -3.06 2.40 5.75
N HIS A 47 -4.02 1.68 5.15
CA HIS A 47 -4.83 2.15 4.02
C HIS A 47 -6.26 1.60 4.09
N GLY A 48 -7.20 2.19 3.34
CA GLY A 48 -8.64 1.90 3.44
C GLY A 48 -9.09 0.45 3.19
N ASP A 49 -8.26 -0.38 2.54
CA ASP A 49 -8.56 -1.80 2.32
C ASP A 49 -8.27 -2.70 3.55
N LEU A 50 -7.71 -2.16 4.64
CA LEU A 50 -7.51 -2.93 5.87
C LEU A 50 -8.78 -2.96 6.71
N GLY A 51 -9.18 -4.17 7.13
CA GLY A 51 -10.18 -4.32 8.19
C GLY A 51 -9.72 -3.69 9.50
N GLN A 52 -10.67 -3.21 10.31
CA GLN A 52 -10.41 -2.38 11.49
C GLN A 52 -9.38 -3.01 12.45
N GLY A 53 -9.49 -4.31 12.76
CA GLY A 53 -8.51 -4.99 13.63
C GLY A 53 -7.07 -5.00 13.11
N ALA A 54 -6.87 -5.15 11.79
CA ALA A 54 -5.53 -5.08 11.19
C ALA A 54 -4.97 -3.64 11.20
N ARG A 55 -5.83 -2.63 10.99
CA ARG A 55 -5.48 -1.21 11.15
C ARG A 55 -5.08 -0.90 12.59
N GLU A 56 -5.85 -1.36 13.58
CA GLU A 56 -5.55 -1.15 14.99
C GLU A 56 -4.29 -1.89 15.45
N GLN A 57 -4.07 -3.12 14.98
CA GLN A 57 -2.84 -3.88 15.21
C GLN A 57 -1.60 -3.12 14.69
N ALA A 58 -1.64 -2.62 13.45
CA ALA A 58 -0.53 -1.82 12.89
C ALA A 58 -0.24 -0.56 13.72
N LEU A 59 -1.28 0.16 14.16
CA LEU A 59 -1.11 1.37 14.97
C LEU A 59 -0.67 1.08 16.41
N ARG A 60 -1.06 -0.06 16.98
CA ARG A 60 -0.59 -0.54 18.29
C ARG A 60 0.88 -0.97 18.23
N ALA A 61 1.27 -1.71 17.18
CA ALA A 61 2.66 -2.10 16.94
C ALA A 61 3.58 -0.89 16.72
N PHE A 62 3.10 0.16 16.05
CA PHE A 62 3.87 1.40 15.83
C PHE A 62 4.01 2.23 17.10
N ARG A 63 2.92 2.48 17.85
CA ARG A 63 2.97 3.20 19.13
C ARG A 63 3.78 2.48 20.21
N SER A 64 3.85 1.15 20.17
CA SER A 64 4.70 0.35 21.06
C SER A 64 6.14 0.14 20.54
N GLY A 65 6.48 0.68 19.36
CA GLY A 65 7.82 0.58 18.77
C GLY A 65 8.24 -0.82 18.31
N LYS A 66 7.30 -1.78 18.21
CA LYS A 66 7.53 -3.12 17.62
C LYS A 66 7.78 -3.03 16.11
N ILE A 67 7.14 -2.06 15.45
CA ILE A 67 7.51 -1.54 14.13
C ILE A 67 7.90 -0.07 14.27
N ASP A 68 8.82 0.43 13.45
CA ASP A 68 9.27 1.83 13.47
C ASP A 68 9.01 2.59 12.18
N VAL A 69 8.38 1.96 11.19
CA VAL A 69 7.96 2.60 9.94
C VAL A 69 6.48 2.32 9.65
N LEU A 70 5.69 3.38 9.52
CA LEU A 70 4.26 3.30 9.19
C LEU A 70 4.01 3.89 7.80
N VAL A 71 3.59 3.06 6.84
CA VAL A 71 3.31 3.49 5.46
C VAL A 71 1.81 3.70 5.27
N ALA A 72 1.37 4.95 5.04
CA ALA A 72 -0.04 5.31 5.10
C ALA A 72 -0.53 6.10 3.87
N THR A 73 -1.84 6.09 3.64
CA THR A 73 -2.53 7.05 2.76
C THR A 73 -3.24 8.13 3.58
N ASP A 74 -3.41 9.34 3.02
CA ASP A 74 -3.98 10.50 3.74
C ASP A 74 -5.34 10.21 4.39
N VAL A 75 -6.21 9.47 3.70
CA VAL A 75 -7.55 9.09 4.21
C VAL A 75 -7.44 8.21 5.45
N ALA A 76 -6.54 7.23 5.45
CA ALA A 76 -6.36 6.32 6.57
C ALA A 76 -5.51 6.93 7.71
N ALA A 77 -4.71 7.96 7.41
CA ALA A 77 -3.91 8.73 8.35
C ALA A 77 -4.71 9.76 9.16
N ARG A 78 -5.88 10.18 8.68
CA ARG A 78 -6.79 11.07 9.44
C ARG A 78 -7.26 10.39 10.73
N GLY A 79 -7.27 11.16 11.82
CA GLY A 79 -7.63 10.69 13.15
C GLY A 79 -6.58 9.80 13.84
N ILE A 80 -5.43 9.51 13.20
CA ILE A 80 -4.32 8.87 13.91
C ILE A 80 -3.63 9.91 14.78
N ASP A 81 -3.68 9.70 16.09
CA ASP A 81 -2.69 10.26 16.99
C ASP A 81 -1.51 9.28 17.17
N VAL A 82 -0.33 9.81 16.91
CA VAL A 82 0.98 9.17 17.01
C VAL A 82 1.95 10.25 17.49
N ALA A 83 2.36 10.14 18.75
CA ALA A 83 3.45 10.94 19.29
C ALA A 83 4.79 10.53 18.67
N ASP A 84 5.81 11.36 18.86
CA ASP A 84 7.23 11.02 18.72
C ASP A 84 7.67 10.43 17.36
N VAL A 85 6.91 10.74 16.31
CA VAL A 85 7.35 10.57 14.92
C VAL A 85 8.49 11.54 14.65
N THR A 86 9.71 11.04 14.55
CA THR A 86 10.93 11.82 14.28
C THR A 86 11.08 12.21 12.80
N HIS A 87 10.53 11.39 11.91
CA HIS A 87 10.71 11.50 10.46
C HIS A 87 9.37 11.36 9.72
N VAL A 88 9.07 12.29 8.83
CA VAL A 88 7.95 12.21 7.88
C VAL A 88 8.51 12.17 6.46
N ILE A 89 8.03 11.23 5.64
CA ILE A 89 8.45 11.13 4.24
C ILE A 89 7.23 11.14 3.31
N ASN A 90 7.13 12.15 2.44
CA ASN A 90 6.22 12.13 1.31
C ASN A 90 6.87 11.31 0.18
N TYR A 91 6.43 10.06 -0.01
CA TYR A 91 6.93 9.17 -1.06
C TYR A 91 6.45 9.60 -2.46
N GLU A 92 5.26 10.21 -2.50
CA GLU A 92 4.69 10.94 -3.63
C GLU A 92 4.36 12.36 -3.15
N CYS A 93 4.52 13.37 -4.01
CA CYS A 93 4.20 14.75 -3.67
C CYS A 93 2.74 14.87 -3.19
N PRO A 94 2.46 15.53 -2.05
CA PRO A 94 1.08 15.79 -1.63
C PRO A 94 0.33 16.64 -2.66
N GLU A 95 -0.99 16.51 -2.71
CA GLU A 95 -1.82 17.15 -3.74
C GLU A 95 -2.01 18.67 -3.55
N ASP A 96 -1.90 19.17 -2.32
CA ASP A 96 -1.99 20.60 -1.98
C ASP A 96 -1.14 20.97 -0.75
N ASP A 97 -1.03 22.27 -0.50
CA ASP A 97 -0.27 22.87 0.61
C ASP A 97 -0.80 22.43 1.98
N LYS A 98 -2.13 22.31 2.11
CA LYS A 98 -2.81 21.89 3.34
C LYS A 98 -2.47 20.43 3.66
N THR A 99 -2.45 19.57 2.66
CA THR A 99 -2.06 18.16 2.77
C THR A 99 -0.59 18.05 3.13
N TYR A 100 0.30 18.84 2.51
CA TYR A 100 1.70 18.92 2.94
C TYR A 100 1.81 19.24 4.44
N VAL A 101 1.17 20.32 4.90
CA VAL A 101 1.16 20.74 6.31
C VAL A 101 0.59 19.65 7.24
N HIS A 102 -0.55 19.04 6.90
CA HIS A 102 -1.17 17.97 7.70
C HIS A 102 -0.30 16.70 7.83
N ARG A 103 0.51 16.41 6.81
CA ARG A 103 1.48 15.31 6.80
C ARG A 103 2.73 15.65 7.60
N ILE A 104 3.38 16.79 7.37
CA ILE A 104 4.60 17.16 8.12
C ILE A 104 4.30 17.41 9.60
N GLY A 105 3.11 17.90 9.94
CA GLY A 105 2.60 18.06 11.31
C GLY A 105 2.36 16.75 12.11
N ARG A 106 2.86 15.61 11.62
CA ARG A 106 3.10 14.41 12.46
C ARG A 106 4.40 14.49 13.24
N THR A 107 5.44 15.14 12.69
CA THR A 107 6.73 15.36 13.36
C THR A 107 6.84 16.77 13.97
N GLY A 108 7.96 17.09 14.64
CA GLY A 108 8.22 18.39 15.25
C GLY A 108 7.29 18.73 16.44
N ARG A 109 6.77 17.72 17.13
CA ARG A 109 5.75 17.88 18.19
C ARG A 109 6.39 18.09 19.57
N ALA A 110 5.64 18.73 20.47
CA ALA A 110 6.00 18.95 21.88
C ALA A 110 7.37 19.64 22.12
N GLY A 111 7.85 20.44 21.15
CA GLY A 111 9.15 21.12 21.22
C GLY A 111 10.34 20.29 20.71
N ASN A 112 10.12 19.03 20.33
CA ASN A 112 11.15 18.22 19.69
C ASN A 112 11.41 18.68 18.25
N THR A 113 12.64 18.49 17.77
CA THR A 113 12.97 18.62 16.34
C THR A 113 12.39 17.47 15.52
N GLY A 114 12.27 17.66 14.21
CA GLY A 114 11.68 16.67 13.31
C GLY A 114 12.12 16.87 11.87
N VAL A 115 12.25 15.78 11.12
CA VAL A 115 12.73 15.79 9.73
C VAL A 115 11.57 15.50 8.78
N ALA A 116 11.40 16.35 7.76
CA ALA A 116 10.39 16.19 6.71
C ALA A 116 11.06 16.09 5.34
N ILE A 117 10.85 14.97 4.64
CA ILE A 117 11.44 14.67 3.33
C ILE A 117 10.31 14.58 2.30
N THR A 118 10.51 15.14 1.10
CA THR A 118 9.53 15.04 0.00
C THR A 118 10.19 14.60 -1.29
N LEU A 119 9.72 13.48 -1.84
CA LEU A 119 10.22 12.93 -3.11
C LEU A 119 9.35 13.41 -4.27
N VAL A 120 9.83 14.43 -4.99
CA VAL A 120 9.16 15.03 -6.16
C VAL A 120 9.63 14.30 -7.42
N ASP A 121 8.71 13.66 -8.15
CA ASP A 121 8.98 13.18 -9.52
C ASP A 121 8.74 14.30 -10.54
N TRP A 122 9.29 14.16 -11.76
CA TRP A 122 9.13 15.16 -12.82
C TRP A 122 7.66 15.59 -13.10
N PRO A 123 6.64 14.70 -13.10
CA PRO A 123 5.23 15.10 -13.24
C PRO A 123 4.66 15.84 -12.02
N ASP A 124 5.28 15.70 -10.85
CA ASP A 124 4.85 16.39 -9.62
C ASP A 124 5.44 17.82 -9.51
N MET A 125 6.46 18.18 -10.31
CA MET A 125 7.21 19.44 -10.20
C MET A 125 6.36 20.71 -10.20
N ALA A 126 5.41 20.86 -11.13
CA ALA A 126 4.55 22.04 -11.19
C ALA A 126 3.66 22.18 -9.94
N ARG A 127 3.27 21.06 -9.33
CA ARG A 127 2.53 21.03 -8.07
C ARG A 127 3.44 21.37 -6.89
N TRP A 128 4.66 20.84 -6.86
CA TRP A 128 5.66 21.20 -5.85
C TRP A 128 5.96 22.70 -5.85
N GLN A 129 6.18 23.31 -7.02
CA GLN A 129 6.42 24.75 -7.13
C GLN A 129 5.25 25.59 -6.58
N MET A 130 3.99 25.14 -6.79
CA MET A 130 2.82 25.77 -6.18
C MET A 130 2.84 25.66 -4.64
N ILE A 131 3.07 24.46 -4.10
CA ILE A 131 3.13 24.21 -2.65
C ILE A 131 4.27 25.01 -2.00
N ASN A 132 5.48 24.95 -2.57
CA ASN A 132 6.66 25.67 -2.11
C ASN A 132 6.41 27.19 -2.10
N LYS A 133 5.79 27.75 -3.16
CA LYS A 133 5.46 29.17 -3.25
C LYS A 133 4.39 29.59 -2.22
N THR A 134 3.31 28.82 -2.07
CA THR A 134 2.23 29.11 -1.11
C THR A 134 2.72 29.07 0.34
N LEU A 135 3.66 28.18 0.66
CA LEU A 135 4.22 28.02 2.00
C LEU A 135 5.50 28.82 2.26
N GLY A 136 5.99 29.60 1.28
CA GLY A 136 7.21 30.41 1.42
C GLY A 136 8.49 29.60 1.67
N LEU A 137 8.55 28.35 1.19
CA LEU A 137 9.66 27.44 1.45
C LEU A 137 10.87 27.73 0.54
N PRO A 138 12.11 27.48 1.01
CA PRO A 138 13.33 27.80 0.25
C PRO A 138 13.69 26.77 -0.84
N PHE A 139 12.82 25.81 -1.14
CA PHE A 139 13.11 24.63 -1.97
C PHE A 139 12.50 24.74 -3.37
N HIS A 140 12.68 25.89 -4.02
CA HIS A 140 12.07 26.20 -5.33
C HIS A 140 12.38 25.16 -6.41
N ASP A 141 13.63 24.71 -6.44
CA ASP A 141 14.15 23.71 -7.39
C ASP A 141 14.71 22.52 -6.59
N PRO A 142 13.97 21.40 -6.46
CA PRO A 142 14.45 20.20 -5.80
C PRO A 142 15.70 19.64 -6.47
N LEU A 143 16.73 19.30 -5.68
CA LEU A 143 17.95 18.67 -6.18
C LEU A 143 17.63 17.30 -6.80
N GLU A 144 18.14 17.06 -8.01
CA GLU A 144 18.02 15.75 -8.65
C GLU A 144 18.74 14.69 -7.80
N THR A 145 17.96 13.73 -7.28
CA THR A 145 18.40 12.86 -6.19
C THR A 145 18.35 11.40 -6.62
N TYR A 146 19.51 10.76 -6.63
CA TYR A 146 19.67 9.31 -6.74
C TYR A 146 19.99 8.73 -5.37
N SER A 147 19.72 7.44 -5.16
CA SER A 147 20.04 6.76 -3.89
C SER A 147 21.54 6.76 -3.56
N SER A 148 22.40 6.99 -4.56
CA SER A 148 23.86 7.13 -4.46
C SER A 148 24.37 8.58 -4.48
N SER A 149 23.50 9.60 -4.51
CA SER A 149 23.93 11.01 -4.53
C SER A 149 24.54 11.45 -3.19
N ASP A 150 25.66 12.18 -3.23
CA ASP A 150 26.40 12.58 -2.01
C ASP A 150 25.56 13.31 -0.96
N HIS A 151 24.64 14.18 -1.40
CA HIS A 151 23.79 14.99 -0.51
C HIS A 151 22.76 14.16 0.27
N VAL A 152 22.47 12.92 -0.14
CA VAL A 152 21.64 11.99 0.64
C VAL A 152 22.35 11.63 1.94
N TYR A 153 23.65 11.34 1.86
CA TYR A 153 24.45 10.93 3.01
C TYR A 153 24.70 12.10 3.98
N THR A 154 25.09 13.26 3.45
CA THR A 154 25.43 14.43 4.29
C THR A 154 24.21 15.18 4.81
N GLY A 155 23.15 15.32 4.02
CA GLY A 155 21.96 16.09 4.38
C GLY A 155 21.03 15.39 5.37
N LEU A 156 21.13 14.07 5.53
CA LEU A 156 20.29 13.25 6.40
C LEU A 156 21.08 12.43 7.43
N ASN A 157 22.39 12.71 7.56
CA ASN A 157 23.34 11.97 8.41
C ASN A 157 23.20 10.44 8.30
N ILE A 158 23.44 9.93 7.09
CA ILE A 158 23.41 8.49 6.76
C ILE A 158 24.84 8.04 6.47
N SER A 159 25.31 6.96 7.10
CA SER A 159 26.63 6.39 6.79
C SER A 159 26.74 5.97 5.32
N ARG A 160 27.90 6.23 4.70
CA ARG A 160 28.18 5.87 3.29
C ARG A 160 28.21 4.37 3.03
N ASP A 161 28.41 3.57 4.07
CA ASP A 161 28.47 2.10 3.98
C ASP A 161 27.08 1.44 3.88
N VAL A 162 25.99 2.17 4.16
CA VAL A 162 24.64 1.59 4.14
C VAL A 162 24.17 1.33 2.71
N LYS A 163 23.48 0.20 2.56
CA LYS A 163 22.80 -0.23 1.33
C LYS A 163 21.30 -0.30 1.63
N GLY A 164 20.43 -0.33 0.64
CA GLY A 164 18.98 -0.44 0.87
C GLY A 164 18.50 -1.80 1.39
N GLN A 165 19.31 -2.55 2.14
CA GLN A 165 18.90 -3.72 2.92
C GLN A 165 19.46 -3.58 4.34
N LEU A 166 18.59 -3.70 5.34
CA LEU A 166 18.98 -3.63 6.74
C LEU A 166 19.72 -4.92 7.14
N PRO A 167 21.00 -4.86 7.60
CA PRO A 167 21.76 -6.05 8.01
C PRO A 167 21.07 -6.80 9.14
N ASN A 168 21.14 -8.14 9.16
CA ASN A 168 20.47 -8.98 10.16
C ASN A 168 20.79 -8.59 11.62
N ALA A 169 22.04 -8.17 11.90
CA ALA A 169 22.46 -7.70 13.22
C ALA A 169 21.78 -6.40 13.69
N GLN A 170 21.18 -5.62 12.78
CA GLN A 170 20.47 -4.38 13.05
C GLN A 170 18.94 -4.56 13.08
N ARG A 171 18.42 -5.77 12.81
CA ARG A 171 16.99 -6.10 12.85
C ARG A 171 16.50 -6.35 14.28
N THR A 172 16.59 -5.32 15.13
CA THR A 172 16.28 -5.38 16.57
C THR A 172 14.79 -5.29 16.92
N ARG A 173 13.95 -4.91 15.95
CA ARG A 173 12.51 -4.69 16.11
C ARG A 173 11.73 -6.01 16.04
N ALA A 174 10.73 -6.18 16.91
CA ALA A 174 9.94 -7.41 17.00
C ALA A 174 9.00 -7.66 15.78
N GLY A 175 8.70 -6.61 15.00
CA GLY A 175 7.85 -6.70 13.82
C GLY A 175 6.34 -6.77 14.13
N LEU A 176 5.52 -6.64 13.08
CA LEU A 176 4.05 -6.63 13.21
C LEU A 176 3.49 -7.95 13.76
N GLY A 177 4.13 -9.08 13.44
CA GLY A 177 3.72 -10.42 13.91
C GLY A 177 3.84 -10.63 15.42
N ALA A 178 4.55 -9.75 16.14
CA ALA A 178 4.63 -9.74 17.61
C ALA A 178 3.53 -8.88 18.27
N GLU A 179 2.56 -8.37 17.49
CA GLU A 179 1.37 -7.70 18.02
C GLU A 179 0.18 -8.64 18.06
N GLN A 180 -0.45 -8.79 19.24
CA GLN A 180 -1.60 -9.67 19.40
C GLN A 180 -2.85 -9.01 18.78
N LEU A 181 -3.56 -9.75 17.93
CA LEU A 181 -4.90 -9.37 17.51
C LEU A 181 -5.88 -9.68 18.64
N GLU A 182 -6.45 -8.63 19.24
CA GLU A 182 -7.64 -8.77 20.08
C GLU A 182 -8.84 -9.14 19.20
N ASP A 183 -9.68 -10.04 19.71
CA ASP A 183 -10.82 -10.63 18.99
C ASP A 183 -12.01 -9.66 18.99
N LEU A 184 -11.91 -8.60 18.18
CA LEU A 184 -12.85 -7.48 18.08
C LEU A 184 -14.20 -7.84 17.42
N GLY A 185 -14.82 -8.94 17.85
CA GLY A 185 -16.23 -9.27 17.56
C GLY A 185 -16.57 -9.66 16.11
N GLY A 186 -15.59 -9.79 15.22
CA GLY A 186 -15.80 -10.17 13.83
C GLY A 186 -16.18 -11.65 13.68
N ALA A 187 -17.26 -11.95 12.93
CA ALA A 187 -17.73 -13.32 12.73
C ALA A 187 -16.66 -14.22 12.09
N LYS A 188 -16.23 -15.26 12.81
CA LYS A 188 -15.05 -16.08 12.46
C LYS A 188 -15.28 -16.95 11.21
N PRO A 189 -14.39 -16.87 10.20
CA PRO A 189 -14.30 -17.92 9.17
C PRO A 189 -13.93 -19.25 9.84
N ARG A 190 -14.70 -20.32 9.59
CA ARG A 190 -14.44 -21.66 10.13
C ARG A 190 -13.24 -22.32 9.44
N ASN A 191 -12.04 -21.96 9.84
CA ASN A 191 -10.83 -22.59 9.33
C ASN A 191 -10.76 -24.06 9.80
N LYS A 192 -10.50 -24.99 8.87
CA LYS A 192 -10.38 -26.42 9.18
C LYS A 192 -8.92 -26.73 9.53
N SER A 193 -8.67 -27.19 10.76
CA SER A 193 -7.36 -27.68 11.16
C SER A 193 -6.91 -28.86 10.27
N PRO A 194 -5.67 -28.89 9.76
CA PRO A 194 -5.12 -30.09 9.13
C PRO A 194 -5.00 -31.21 10.17
N LYS A 195 -5.44 -32.43 9.84
CA LYS A 195 -5.09 -33.61 10.66
C LYS A 195 -3.63 -33.97 10.41
N SER A 196 -2.80 -33.86 11.45
CA SER A 196 -1.48 -34.49 11.47
C SER A 196 -1.63 -36.02 11.43
N GLY A 197 -1.03 -36.66 10.43
CA GLY A 197 -0.96 -38.12 10.35
C GLY A 197 0.19 -38.64 11.19
N THR A 198 -0.11 -39.28 12.33
CA THR A 198 0.89 -40.04 13.09
C THR A 198 1.19 -41.36 12.38
N ALA A 199 2.48 -41.61 12.13
CA ALA A 199 2.95 -42.87 11.57
C ALA A 199 3.37 -43.84 12.69
N SER A 200 2.73 -45.01 12.74
CA SER A 200 3.22 -46.18 13.46
C SER A 200 2.80 -47.45 12.69
N GLY A 201 3.77 -48.30 12.37
CA GLY A 201 3.55 -49.47 11.52
C GLY A 201 3.51 -50.78 12.30
N ALA A 202 2.83 -51.78 11.73
CA ALA A 202 2.91 -53.18 12.16
C ALA A 202 2.89 -54.10 10.93
N ARG A 203 3.50 -55.28 11.04
CA ARG A 203 3.57 -56.30 9.97
C ARG A 203 2.38 -57.26 10.09
N GLY A 204 1.87 -57.75 8.96
CA GLY A 204 0.86 -58.81 8.94
C GLY A 204 0.75 -59.47 7.57
N SER A 205 1.07 -60.76 7.49
CA SER A 205 1.03 -61.55 6.26
C SER A 205 -0.17 -62.51 6.23
N ALA A 206 -0.97 -62.48 5.17
CA ALA A 206 -1.97 -63.49 4.84
C ALA A 206 -2.17 -63.57 3.31
N GLN A 207 -2.71 -64.70 2.82
CA GLN A 207 -2.66 -65.11 1.41
C GLN A 207 -3.85 -66.06 1.09
N ARG A 208 -4.29 -66.11 -0.19
CA ARG A 208 -5.37 -66.97 -0.77
C ARG A 208 -6.83 -66.61 -0.39
N ASP A 209 -7.90 -66.99 -1.14
CA ASP A 209 -8.07 -67.47 -2.53
C ASP A 209 -9.56 -67.30 -3.01
N GLY A 210 -9.82 -67.41 -4.33
CA GLY A 210 -11.16 -67.69 -4.94
C GLY A 210 -11.97 -66.47 -5.42
N LYS A 211 -12.51 -66.37 -6.67
CA LYS A 211 -13.52 -67.21 -7.41
C LYS A 211 -14.93 -67.13 -6.78
N ARG A 212 -16.07 -66.96 -7.49
CA ARG A 212 -16.52 -67.09 -8.92
C ARG A 212 -17.63 -66.03 -9.22
N SER A 213 -18.21 -65.83 -10.43
CA SER A 213 -17.71 -65.72 -11.82
C SER A 213 -18.88 -65.55 -12.85
N GLY A 214 -18.87 -64.51 -13.70
CA GLY A 214 -19.69 -64.40 -14.93
C GLY A 214 -19.22 -63.20 -15.77
N GLN A 215 -18.88 -63.28 -17.07
CA GLN A 215 -19.66 -63.64 -18.28
C GLN A 215 -20.83 -62.67 -18.56
N ARG A 216 -21.00 -62.11 -19.78
CA ARG A 216 -20.36 -62.40 -21.08
C ARG A 216 -20.36 -61.20 -22.07
N ASP A 217 -19.54 -61.31 -23.12
CA ASP A 217 -19.49 -60.61 -24.44
C ASP A 217 -20.72 -59.73 -24.82
N THR A 218 -20.59 -58.59 -25.54
CA THR A 218 -20.06 -58.50 -26.93
C THR A 218 -19.48 -57.14 -27.38
N ARG A 219 -18.84 -57.18 -28.57
CA ARG A 219 -18.40 -56.04 -29.43
C ARG A 219 -19.65 -55.33 -30.06
N THR A 220 -19.63 -54.17 -30.74
CA THR A 220 -18.67 -53.61 -31.72
C THR A 220 -18.79 -52.08 -31.94
N SER A 221 -17.64 -51.46 -32.23
CA SER A 221 -17.33 -50.52 -33.35
C SER A 221 -18.29 -49.42 -33.87
N ALA A 222 -17.65 -48.28 -34.19
CA ALA A 222 -17.92 -47.33 -35.28
C ALA A 222 -18.81 -46.07 -35.04
N ALA A 223 -18.37 -44.98 -35.67
CA ALA A 223 -19.00 -43.66 -35.82
C ALA A 223 -19.26 -43.42 -37.33
N PRO A 224 -19.53 -42.21 -37.89
CA PRO A 224 -19.77 -40.88 -37.30
C PRO A 224 -20.99 -40.15 -37.92
N LYS A 225 -21.17 -38.84 -37.64
CA LYS A 225 -21.45 -37.81 -38.68
C LYS A 225 -21.39 -36.36 -38.15
N SER A 226 -21.39 -35.41 -39.08
CA SER A 226 -21.29 -33.96 -38.90
C SER A 226 -22.64 -33.24 -39.09
N ASP A 227 -22.72 -31.96 -38.69
CA ASP A 227 -23.09 -30.81 -39.54
C ASP A 227 -23.60 -29.61 -38.71
N VAL A 228 -23.10 -28.40 -38.99
CA VAL A 228 -23.69 -27.12 -38.57
C VAL A 228 -23.47 -26.07 -39.68
N PRO A 229 -24.53 -25.42 -40.21
CA PRO A 229 -24.43 -24.50 -41.36
C PRO A 229 -24.30 -23.01 -40.97
N ALA A 230 -24.12 -22.14 -41.97
CA ALA A 230 -24.01 -20.68 -41.80
C ALA A 230 -24.96 -19.89 -42.74
N ARG A 231 -25.49 -18.75 -42.26
CA ARG A 231 -26.15 -17.60 -42.94
C ARG A 231 -26.34 -16.48 -41.88
N GLN A 232 -26.14 -15.18 -42.12
CA GLN A 232 -27.01 -14.21 -42.84
C GLN A 232 -28.48 -14.25 -42.34
N ARG A 233 -29.22 -13.15 -42.06
CA ARG A 233 -29.04 -11.68 -42.21
C ARG A 233 -30.19 -10.95 -41.41
N ASP A 234 -30.43 -9.63 -41.29
CA ASP A 234 -29.89 -8.36 -41.84
C ASP A 234 -30.37 -7.11 -41.00
N THR A 235 -29.85 -5.91 -41.32
CA THR A 235 -30.48 -4.55 -41.16
C THR A 235 -30.72 -3.85 -39.79
N ALA A 236 -30.95 -2.52 -39.88
CA ALA A 236 -31.84 -1.68 -39.04
C ALA A 236 -31.30 -0.80 -37.88
N LYS A 237 -30.31 0.06 -38.19
CA LYS A 237 -30.32 1.53 -37.91
C LYS A 237 -31.42 2.10 -36.98
N LYS A 238 -31.03 2.67 -35.83
CA LYS A 238 -31.62 3.95 -35.34
C LYS A 238 -30.69 4.72 -34.39
N SER A 239 -30.29 5.91 -34.80
CA SER A 239 -29.74 6.96 -33.94
C SER A 239 -30.86 7.84 -33.40
N SER A 240 -30.64 8.49 -32.26
CA SER A 240 -31.51 9.55 -31.74
C SER A 240 -30.69 10.63 -31.06
N GLU A 241 -30.42 11.73 -31.77
CA GLU A 241 -30.00 12.99 -31.16
C GLU A 241 -31.14 13.57 -30.30
N GLY A 242 -30.78 14.27 -29.22
CA GLY A 242 -31.71 14.81 -28.23
C GLY A 242 -31.62 16.33 -28.03
N THR A 243 -31.33 17.08 -29.09
CA THR A 243 -31.07 18.54 -28.99
C THR A 243 -32.34 19.36 -29.23
N ARG A 244 -32.83 20.08 -28.19
CA ARG A 244 -33.16 21.53 -28.25
C ARG A 244 -33.79 22.10 -26.97
N GLN A 245 -33.11 23.12 -26.44
CA GLN A 245 -33.63 24.43 -25.99
C GLN A 245 -35.00 24.54 -25.31
N ARG A 246 -35.02 25.23 -24.16
CA ARG A 246 -36.09 26.22 -23.86
C ARG A 246 -35.53 27.46 -23.16
N THR A 247 -35.73 28.62 -23.77
CA THR A 247 -35.22 29.93 -23.32
C THR A 247 -36.28 30.70 -22.53
N ARG A 248 -35.92 31.41 -21.43
CA ARG A 248 -36.65 32.61 -20.95
C ARG A 248 -35.90 33.47 -19.91
N THR A 249 -35.15 34.44 -20.42
CA THR A 249 -35.11 35.87 -20.01
C THR A 249 -35.56 36.34 -18.60
N ARG A 250 -34.60 37.00 -17.91
CA ARG A 250 -34.58 38.44 -17.51
C ARG A 250 -35.12 38.90 -16.12
N GLY A 251 -34.25 39.68 -15.44
CA GLY A 251 -34.46 40.53 -14.25
C GLY A 251 -33.12 40.62 -13.49
N GLN A 252 -32.24 41.63 -13.62
CA GLN A 252 -32.28 43.11 -13.42
C GLN A 252 -32.51 43.55 -11.96
N GLY A 253 -31.56 44.36 -11.45
CA GLY A 253 -31.46 44.89 -10.07
C GLY A 253 -30.04 44.68 -9.49
N GLN A 254 -29.03 45.48 -9.86
CA GLN A 254 -28.63 46.78 -9.28
C GLN A 254 -27.98 46.71 -7.87
N GLU A 255 -26.64 46.67 -7.88
CA GLU A 255 -25.79 47.53 -7.03
C GLU A 255 -25.85 48.99 -7.54
N PRO A 256 -25.27 50.04 -6.88
CA PRO A 256 -24.32 50.01 -5.74
C PRO A 256 -24.61 51.02 -4.60
N THR A 257 -23.80 51.04 -3.53
CA THR A 257 -22.96 52.18 -3.06
C THR A 257 -22.30 51.93 -1.69
N GLN A 258 -21.35 52.79 -1.32
CA GLN A 258 -20.46 52.67 -0.14
C GLN A 258 -21.02 53.36 1.11
N SER A 259 -20.62 52.88 2.29
CA SER A 259 -20.20 53.68 3.45
C SER A 259 -19.31 52.82 4.36
#